data_AF-A0A9X6WYP7-F1
#
_entry.id   AF-A0A9X6WYP7-F1
#
_cell.length_a   1.000
_cell.length_b   1.000
_cell.length_c   1.000
_cell.angle_alpha   90.00
_cell.angle_beta   90.00
_cell.angle_gamma   90.00
#
_symmetry.space_group_name_H-M   'P 1'
#
loop_
_entity.id
_entity.type
_entity.pdbx_description
1 polymer ?
#
loop_
_entity_poly.entity_id
_entity_poly.type
_entity_poly.pdbx_seq_one_letter_code
_entity_poly.pdbx_strand_id
1 'polypeptide(L)' 'MNTNVIKVARINLQGNTLDQGWFKYLTLENGKPYMVAITILSEIFYWYKPTEIKDERTNEIQYKQKFKADKLQKSYQQ' A
#
# COMPACT_ATOMS: atom_id res chain seq x y z
N MET A 1 9.93 6.20 -11.14
CA MET A 1 8.97 5.60 -10.20
C MET A 1 7.75 5.15 -10.98
N ASN A 2 7.16 4.00 -10.65
CA ASN A 2 6.00 3.46 -11.37
C ASN A 2 4.76 4.38 -11.24
N THR A 3 3.96 4.49 -12.31
CA THR A 3 2.77 5.36 -12.34
C THR A 3 1.73 4.98 -11.29
N ASN A 4 1.55 3.69 -10.98
CA ASN A 4 0.62 3.24 -9.94
C ASN A 4 1.10 3.64 -8.55
N VAL A 5 2.41 3.60 -8.29
CA VAL A 5 3.00 4.09 -7.03
C VAL A 5 2.74 5.58 -6.85
N ILE A 6 2.88 6.37 -7.91
CA ILE A 6 2.58 7.82 -7.88
C ILE A 6 1.09 8.07 -7.61
N LYS A 7 0.19 7.29 -8.21
CA LYS A 7 -1.25 7.39 -7.95
C LYS A 7 -1.58 7.05 -6.50
N VAL A 8 -1.01 5.96 -5.98
CA VAL A 8 -1.20 5.53 -4.59
C VAL A 8 -0.63 6.53 -3.59
N ALA A 9 0.48 7.20 -3.91
CA ALA A 9 1.06 8.26 -3.09
C ALA A 9 0.09 9.43 -2.82
N ARG A 10 -0.87 9.67 -3.72
CA ARG A 10 -1.88 10.72 -3.57
C ARG A 10 -3.05 10.32 -2.66
N ILE A 11 -3.14 9.03 -2.32
CA ILE A 11 -4.16 8.53 -1.41
C ILE A 11 -3.72 8.87 0.01
N ASN A 12 -4.49 9.72 0.68
CA ASN A 12 -4.16 10.25 2.01
C ASN A 12 -4.45 9.23 3.13
N LEU A 13 -3.87 8.04 3.03
CA LEU A 13 -3.87 7.02 4.08
C LEU A 13 -2.67 7.24 5.00
N GLN A 14 -2.85 8.15 5.95
CA GLN A 14 -1.85 8.48 6.96
C GLN A 14 -1.73 7.37 8.00
N GLY A 15 -0.48 7.01 8.32
CA GLY A 15 -0.18 5.96 9.29
C GLY A 15 -0.52 4.56 8.77
N ASN A 16 -1.76 4.13 8.98
CA ASN A 16 -2.16 2.73 8.82
C ASN A 16 -2.31 2.33 7.34
N THR A 17 -1.73 1.19 6.96
CA THR A 17 -1.96 0.56 5.65
C THR A 17 -3.40 0.03 5.55
N LEU A 18 -4.03 -0.28 6.69
CA LEU A 18 -5.42 -0.73 6.78
C LEU A 18 -6.36 0.45 6.99
N ASP A 19 -7.08 0.82 5.93
CA ASP A 19 -8.17 1.81 6.01
C ASP A 19 -9.39 1.21 6.73
N GLN A 20 -10.02 1.98 7.63
CA GLN A 20 -11.20 1.50 8.36
C GLN A 20 -12.42 1.31 7.45
N GLY A 21 -12.51 2.05 6.34
CA GLY A 21 -13.55 1.88 5.33
C GLY A 21 -13.51 0.50 4.69
N TRP A 22 -12.36 -0.17 4.61
CA TRP A 22 -12.28 -1.53 4.05
C TRP A 22 -13.09 -2.53 4.87
N PHE A 23 -13.14 -2.40 6.20
CA PHE A 23 -13.96 -3.26 7.05
C PHE A 23 -15.47 -3.05 6.83
N LYS A 24 -15.87 -1.87 6.36
CA LYS A 24 -17.26 -1.52 6.07
C LYS A 24 -17.70 -1.98 4.68
N TYR A 25 -16.82 -1.88 3.68
CA TYR A 25 -17.18 -2.09 2.27
C TYR A 25 -16.75 -3.45 1.71
N LEU A 26 -15.71 -4.07 2.27
CA LEU A 26 -15.28 -5.41 1.88
C LEU A 26 -15.88 -6.42 2.84
N THR A 27 -17.12 -6.80 2.58
CA THR A 27 -17.89 -7.75 3.40
C THR A 27 -18.25 -9.00 2.60
N LEU A 28 -18.47 -10.11 3.31
CA LEU A 28 -19.10 -11.30 2.77
C LEU A 28 -20.61 -11.05 2.58
N GLU A 29 -21.31 -11.97 1.93
CA GLU A 29 -22.77 -11.90 1.73
C GLU A 29 -23.55 -11.77 3.05
N ASN A 30 -22.99 -12.29 4.15
CA ASN A 30 -23.58 -12.18 5.49
C ASN A 30 -23.28 -10.85 6.21
N GLY A 31 -22.65 -9.88 5.53
CA GLY A 31 -22.32 -8.57 6.06
C GLY A 31 -21.09 -8.51 6.98
N LYS A 32 -20.43 -9.64 7.28
CA LYS A 32 -19.19 -9.63 8.08
C LYS A 32 -18.00 -9.20 7.23
N PRO A 33 -17.00 -8.50 7.81
CA PRO A 33 -15.79 -8.12 7.08
C PRO A 33 -15.09 -9.33 6.45
N TYR A 34 -14.74 -9.20 5.17
CA TYR A 34 -13.99 -10.22 4.45
C TYR A 34 -12.50 -10.06 4.72
N MET A 35 -12.06 -10.59 5.86
CA MET A 35 -10.70 -10.41 6.38
C MET A 35 -9.59 -10.83 5.39
N VAL A 36 -9.81 -11.90 4.61
CA VAL A 36 -8.83 -12.35 3.60
C VAL A 36 -8.65 -11.30 2.50
N ALA A 37 -9.75 -10.76 1.96
CA ALA A 37 -9.69 -9.72 0.94
C ALA A 37 -9.02 -8.43 1.46
N ILE A 38 -9.38 -8.02 2.69
CA ILE A 38 -8.79 -6.85 3.36
C ILE A 38 -7.28 -7.04 3.56
N THR A 39 -6.84 -8.23 3.96
CA THR A 39 -5.42 -8.55 4.19
C THR A 39 -4.63 -8.48 2.87
N ILE A 40 -5.15 -9.08 1.80
CA ILE A 40 -4.51 -9.04 0.48
C ILE A 40 -4.42 -7.60 -0.04
N LEU A 41 -5.51 -6.82 0.09
CA LEU A 41 -5.52 -5.42 -0.33
C LEU A 41 -4.51 -4.58 0.45
N SER A 42 -4.40 -4.79 1.76
CA SER A 42 -3.40 -4.16 2.61
C SER A 42 -1.97 -4.44 2.13
N GLU A 43 -1.67 -5.69 1.79
CA GLU A 43 -0.35 -6.06 1.30
C GLU A 43 -0.04 -5.38 -0.04
N ILE A 44 -0.98 -5.40 -0.98
CA ILE A 44 -0.84 -4.68 -2.26
C ILE A 44 -0.61 -3.19 -1.99
N PHE A 45 -1.44 -2.57 -1.16
CA PHE A 45 -1.33 -1.15 -0.84
C PHE A 45 0.04 -0.81 -0.23
N TYR A 46 0.53 -1.63 0.70
CA TYR A 46 1.83 -1.47 1.32
C TYR A 46 2.97 -1.42 0.29
N TRP A 47 2.98 -2.34 -0.68
CA TRP A 47 4.02 -2.40 -1.70
C TRP A 47 3.99 -1.18 -2.65
N TYR A 48 2.80 -0.67 -2.93
CA TYR A 48 2.62 0.48 -3.83
C TYR A 48 2.66 1.84 -3.12
N LYS A 49 2.57 1.89 -1.78
CA LYS A 49 2.83 3.11 -1.01
C LYS A 49 4.33 3.44 -1.11
N PRO A 50 4.74 4.62 -1.62
CA PRO A 50 6.15 4.98 -1.62
C PRO A 50 6.66 5.12 -0.18
N THR A 51 7.93 4.78 0.04
CA THR A 51 8.62 5.05 1.31
C THR A 51 9.14 6.47 1.27
N GLU A 52 8.80 7.26 2.28
CA GLU A 52 9.39 8.57 2.52
C GLU A 52 10.77 8.40 3.15
N ILE A 53 11.78 8.97 2.50
CA ILE A 53 13.15 9.02 2.97
C ILE A 53 13.43 10.50 3.24
N LYS A 54 13.57 10.83 4.52
CA LYS A 54 13.93 12.19 4.93
C LYS A 54 15.45 12.27 5.08
N ASP A 55 16.08 13.19 4.36
CA ASP A 55 17.48 13.54 4.58
C ASP A 55 17.56 14.40 5.84
N GLU A 56 18.29 13.92 6.86
CA GLU A 56 18.41 14.61 8.15
C GLU A 56 19.25 15.90 8.06
N ARG A 57 20.11 16.01 7.05
CA ARG A 57 21.04 17.14 6.88
C ARG A 57 20.41 18.26 6.05
N THR A 58 19.62 17.92 5.04
CA THR A 58 18.98 18.91 4.14
C THR A 58 17.48 19.10 4.44
N ASN A 59 16.87 18.26 5.27
CA ASN A 59 15.42 18.16 5.49
C ASN A 59 14.61 17.85 4.21
N GLU A 60 15.26 17.38 3.14
CA GLU A 60 14.56 17.00 1.91
C GLU A 60 13.82 15.67 2.09
N ILE A 61 12.59 15.59 1.56
CA ILE A 61 11.80 14.36 1.52
C ILE A 61 11.90 13.77 0.12
N GLN A 62 12.47 12.58 0.03
CA GLN A 62 12.54 11.79 -1.19
C GLN A 62 11.59 10.60 -1.11
N TYR A 63 10.99 10.24 -2.24
CA TYR A 63 10.08 9.09 -2.34
C TYR A 63 10.75 7.94 -3.06
N LYS A 64 10.71 6.75 -2.45
CA LYS A 64 11.28 5.52 -3.02
C LYS A 64 10.23 4.43 -3.17
N GLN A 65 10.16 3.83 -4.35
CA GLN A 65 9.35 2.62 -4.59
C GLN A 65 10.00 1.39 -3.94
N LYS A 66 9.18 0.47 -3.42
CA LYS A 66 9.65 -0.71 -2.67
C LYS A 66 10.09 -1.91 -3.53
N PHE A 67 9.68 -1.96 -4.79
CA PHE A 67 10.01 -3.04 -5.74
C PHE A 67 10.74 -2.50 -6.99
N LYS A 68 11.52 -3.33 -7.67
CA LYS A 68 12.38 -2.88 -8.79
C LYS A 68 11.64 -2.80 -10.14
N ALA A 69 10.69 -3.70 -10.38
CA ALA A 69 10.00 -3.83 -11.66
C ALA A 69 8.84 -2.82 -11.83
N ASP A 70 8.14 -2.91 -12.96
CA ASP A 70 6.93 -2.15 -13.24
C ASP A 70 5.75 -2.56 -12.35
N LYS A 71 5.67 -3.84 -11.96
CA LYS A 71 4.67 -4.36 -11.02
C LYS A 71 5.35 -5.10 -9.89
N LEU A 72 4.63 -5.26 -8.78
CA LEU A 72 5.04 -6.20 -7.74
C LEU A 72 5.11 -7.61 -8.35
N GLN A 73 6.28 -8.24 -8.23
CA GLN A 73 6.52 -9.63 -8.62
C GLN A 73 6.91 -10.40 -7.36
N LYS A 74 6.17 -11.47 -7.06
CA LYS A 74 6.47 -12.39 -5.96
C LYS A 74 6.52 -13.81 -6.52
N SER A 75 7.56 -14.57 -6.16
CA SER A 75 7.60 -16.01 -6.40
C SER A 75 6.76 -16.73 -5.35
N TYR A 76 6.10 -17.82 -5.74
CA TYR A 76 5.35 -18.68 -4.81
C TYR A 76 6.26 -19.56 -3.95
N GLN A 77 7.52 -19.74 -4.35
CA GLN A 77 8.51 -20.45 -3.56
C GLN A 77 9.01 -19.54 -2.44
N GLN A 78 8.63 -19.90 -1.20
CA GLN A 78 9.32 -19.52 0.03
C GLN A 78 10.20 -20.66 0.48
#